data_AF-A0A179UHH5-F1
#
_entry.id   AF-A0A179UHH5-F1
#
_cell.length_a   1.000
_cell.length_b   1.000
_cell.length_c   1.000
_cell.angle_alpha   90.00
_cell.angle_beta   90.00
_cell.angle_gamma   90.00
#
_symmetry.space_group_name_H-M   'P 1'
#
loop_
_entity.id
_entity.type
_entity.pdbx_description
1 polymer ?
#
loop_
_entity_poly.entity_id
_entity_poly.type
_entity_poly.pdbx_seq_one_letter_code
_entity_poly.pdbx_strand_id
1 'polypeptide(L)'
;MATPPPGAAEVVVPVHDGEKKGATEQQIDPWNVEAGHDAQGNALAIDYLALSQKWATKLIDDELLQRFERLTGHKPHRWLRRGLFFSHRDFDNILNKYERGEPFFMYTGRGPSTDALHLGHTIPFSFTKWLQDVFDVPLVIMLTGEQLKDDEKALFKDNLTFEDTYKFGLQNAKDIIACGF
;
A
#
# COMPACT_ATOMS: atom_id res chain seq x y z
N MET A 1 -72.25 0.24 38.47
CA MET A 1 -70.99 -0.52 38.52
C MET A 1 -70.27 -0.31 37.20
N ALA A 2 -69.20 0.48 37.19
CA ALA A 2 -68.44 0.79 35.97
C ALA A 2 -67.31 -0.25 35.79
N THR A 3 -67.21 -0.81 34.60
CA THR A 3 -66.14 -1.74 34.18
C THR A 3 -64.79 -1.02 34.06
N PRO A 4 -63.66 -1.63 34.46
CA PRO A 4 -62.34 -1.01 34.31
C PRO A 4 -61.88 -1.07 32.83
N PRO A 5 -60.98 -0.17 32.40
CA PRO A 5 -60.47 -0.18 31.03
C PRO A 5 -59.49 -1.36 30.82
N PRO A 6 -59.30 -1.83 29.58
CA PRO A 6 -58.40 -2.93 29.27
C PRO A 6 -56.95 -2.51 29.51
N GLY A 7 -56.16 -3.37 30.15
CA GLY A 7 -54.74 -3.15 30.41
C GLY A 7 -53.96 -2.96 29.10
N ALA A 8 -53.08 -1.96 29.09
CA ALA A 8 -52.14 -1.75 28.00
C ALA A 8 -51.25 -2.99 27.86
N ALA A 9 -51.26 -3.62 26.68
CA ALA A 9 -50.30 -4.66 26.35
C ALA A 9 -48.91 -4.02 26.31
N GLU A 10 -48.00 -4.48 27.16
CA GLU A 10 -46.58 -4.13 27.04
C GLU A 10 -46.07 -4.61 25.68
N VAL A 11 -45.73 -3.67 24.82
CA VAL A 11 -45.01 -3.94 23.58
C VAL A 11 -43.58 -4.26 23.96
N VAL A 12 -43.27 -5.54 24.10
CA VAL A 12 -41.89 -6.02 24.21
C VAL A 12 -41.25 -5.80 22.84
N VAL A 13 -40.47 -4.73 22.72
CA VAL A 13 -39.62 -4.50 21.54
C VAL A 13 -38.55 -5.59 21.58
N PRO A 14 -38.42 -6.45 20.55
CA PRO A 14 -37.33 -7.41 20.52
C PRO A 14 -36.04 -6.61 20.43
N VAL A 15 -35.24 -6.66 21.50
CA VAL A 15 -33.84 -6.22 21.44
C VAL A 15 -33.18 -7.16 20.44
N HIS A 16 -32.87 -6.64 19.26
CA HIS A 16 -32.02 -7.34 18.33
C HIS A 16 -30.65 -7.38 19.01
N ASP A 17 -30.34 -8.50 19.67
CA ASP A 17 -28.99 -8.83 20.11
C ASP A 17 -28.15 -8.84 18.84
N GLY A 18 -27.51 -7.70 18.56
CA GLY A 18 -26.61 -7.56 17.43
C GLY A 18 -25.62 -8.69 17.49
N GLU A 19 -25.55 -9.48 16.42
CA GLU A 19 -24.56 -10.53 16.28
C GLU A 19 -23.19 -9.95 16.64
N LYS A 20 -22.61 -10.44 17.75
CA LYS A 20 -21.23 -10.12 18.10
C LYS A 20 -20.36 -10.72 17.00
N LYS A 21 -20.04 -9.92 15.98
CA LYS A 21 -19.03 -10.26 14.99
C LYS A 21 -17.75 -10.55 15.77
N GLY A 22 -17.29 -11.80 15.72
CA GLY A 22 -16.05 -12.22 16.35
C GLY A 22 -14.87 -11.38 15.84
N ALA A 23 -13.77 -11.36 16.59
CA ALA A 23 -12.57 -10.64 16.18
C ALA A 23 -12.13 -11.06 14.77
N THR A 24 -11.81 -10.09 13.91
CA THR A 24 -11.36 -10.33 12.53
C THR A 24 -9.91 -9.91 12.35
N GLU A 25 -9.16 -10.67 11.55
CA GLU A 25 -7.79 -10.33 11.17
C GLU A 25 -7.77 -9.29 10.05
N GLN A 26 -6.66 -8.54 9.95
CA GLN A 26 -6.43 -7.61 8.84
C GLN A 26 -6.32 -8.34 7.49
N GLN A 27 -6.95 -7.77 6.47
CA GLN A 27 -6.93 -8.26 5.09
C GLN A 27 -6.27 -7.21 4.20
N ILE A 28 -5.15 -7.57 3.58
CA ILE A 28 -4.43 -6.69 2.67
C ILE A 28 -4.06 -7.47 1.42
N ASP A 29 -4.47 -6.94 0.28
CA ASP A 29 -4.17 -7.44 -1.06
C ASP A 29 -3.93 -6.23 -2.01
N PRO A 30 -3.61 -6.45 -3.30
CA PRO A 30 -3.36 -5.36 -4.24
C PRO A 30 -4.53 -4.39 -4.49
N TRP A 31 -5.75 -4.73 -4.07
CA TRP A 31 -6.98 -3.97 -4.31
C TRP A 31 -7.60 -3.44 -3.02
N ASN A 32 -7.48 -4.15 -1.90
CA ASN A 32 -8.16 -3.87 -0.65
C ASN A 32 -7.18 -3.80 0.54
N VAL A 33 -7.48 -2.87 1.46
CA VAL A 33 -6.82 -2.74 2.75
C VAL A 33 -7.90 -2.62 3.81
N GLU A 34 -8.06 -3.66 4.62
CA GLU A 34 -9.03 -3.72 5.71
C GLU A 34 -8.31 -4.01 7.02
N ALA A 35 -8.57 -3.15 8.01
CA ALA A 35 -8.10 -3.36 9.37
C ALA A 35 -8.86 -4.51 10.04
N GLY A 36 -8.18 -5.23 10.93
CA GLY A 36 -8.83 -6.18 11.82
C GLY A 36 -9.78 -5.47 12.80
N HIS A 37 -10.74 -6.21 13.35
CA HIS A 37 -11.68 -5.69 14.36
C HIS A 37 -11.56 -6.49 15.66
N ASP A 38 -11.69 -5.82 16.80
CA ASP A 38 -11.78 -6.49 18.10
C ASP A 38 -13.15 -7.17 18.31
N ALA A 39 -13.31 -7.88 19.43
CA ALA A 39 -14.56 -8.57 19.78
C ALA A 39 -15.75 -7.62 20.04
N GLN A 40 -15.49 -6.32 20.10
CA GLN A 40 -16.45 -5.24 20.29
C GLN A 40 -16.75 -4.51 18.97
N GLY A 41 -16.11 -4.90 17.88
CA GLY A 41 -16.28 -4.31 16.55
C GLY A 41 -15.49 -3.01 16.33
N ASN A 42 -14.51 -2.68 17.18
CA ASN A 42 -13.64 -1.53 16.95
C ASN A 42 -12.52 -1.89 15.97
N ALA A 43 -12.22 -1.01 15.02
CA ALA A 43 -11.11 -1.18 14.11
C ALA A 43 -9.76 -1.09 14.85
N LEU A 44 -8.91 -2.08 14.63
CA LEU A 44 -7.55 -2.15 15.15
C LEU A 44 -6.58 -1.43 14.21
N ALA A 45 -5.42 -1.02 14.74
CA ALA A 45 -4.34 -0.56 13.88
C ALA A 45 -3.79 -1.71 13.03
N ILE A 46 -3.26 -1.39 11.85
CA ILE A 46 -2.58 -2.37 11.00
C ILE A 46 -1.32 -2.86 11.72
N ASP A 47 -1.23 -4.17 11.91
CA ASP A 47 -0.07 -4.84 12.49
C ASP A 47 0.93 -5.19 11.38
N TYR A 48 1.90 -4.30 11.17
CA TYR A 48 2.95 -4.47 10.17
C TYR A 48 3.92 -5.63 10.48
N LEU A 49 4.09 -6.01 11.76
CA LEU A 49 4.91 -7.16 12.14
C LEU A 49 4.24 -8.46 11.68
N ALA A 50 2.93 -8.58 11.93
CA ALA A 50 2.14 -9.71 11.46
C ALA A 50 2.13 -9.80 9.92
N LEU A 51 2.09 -8.67 9.20
CA LEU A 51 2.21 -8.66 7.73
C LEU A 51 3.58 -9.18 7.26
N SER A 52 4.66 -8.74 7.91
CA SER A 52 6.01 -9.20 7.58
C SER A 52 6.13 -10.72 7.71
N GLN A 53 5.55 -11.28 8.78
CA GLN A 53 5.52 -12.73 9.00
C GLN A 53 4.64 -13.44 7.96
N LYS A 54 3.42 -12.95 7.72
CA LYS A 54 2.47 -13.51 6.76
C LYS A 54 3.06 -13.61 5.35
N TRP A 55 3.81 -12.59 4.92
CA TRP A 55 4.42 -12.56 3.60
C TRP A 55 5.87 -13.06 3.59
N ALA A 56 6.44 -13.46 4.73
CA ALA A 56 7.84 -13.86 4.84
C ALA A 56 8.82 -12.78 4.29
N THR A 57 8.55 -11.51 4.56
CA THR A 57 9.51 -10.42 4.35
C THR A 57 10.35 -10.21 5.60
N LYS A 58 11.54 -9.62 5.44
CA LYS A 58 12.39 -9.22 6.56
C LYS A 58 12.08 -7.79 6.95
N LEU A 59 12.09 -7.48 8.25
CA LEU A 59 11.98 -6.11 8.71
C LEU A 59 13.27 -5.34 8.38
N ILE A 60 13.12 -4.05 8.10
CA ILE A 60 14.26 -3.14 7.98
C ILE A 60 14.68 -2.74 9.39
N ASP A 61 15.77 -3.30 9.86
CA ASP A 61 16.32 -3.04 11.19
C ASP A 61 17.41 -1.96 11.19
N ASP A 62 17.83 -1.56 12.38
CA ASP A 62 18.86 -0.52 12.55
C ASP A 62 20.22 -0.96 11.99
N GLU A 63 20.54 -2.24 11.98
CA GLU A 63 21.79 -2.75 11.42
C GLU A 63 21.84 -2.53 9.90
N LEU A 64 20.76 -2.84 9.20
CA LEU A 64 20.60 -2.62 7.77
C LEU A 64 20.63 -1.13 7.43
N LEU A 65 20.00 -0.27 8.24
CA LEU A 65 20.04 1.18 8.06
C LEU A 65 21.45 1.75 8.26
N GLN A 66 22.18 1.29 9.27
CA GLN A 66 23.57 1.69 9.47
C GLN A 66 24.47 1.21 8.33
N ARG A 67 24.23 -0.01 7.81
CA ARG A 67 24.94 -0.53 6.65
C ARG A 67 24.70 0.32 5.41
N PHE A 68 23.44 0.67 5.14
CA PHE A 68 23.07 1.57 4.05
C PHE A 68 23.85 2.90 4.15
N GLU A 69 23.87 3.52 5.33
CA GLU A 69 24.55 4.81 5.56
C GLU A 69 26.07 4.70 5.32
N ARG A 70 26.69 3.63 5.81
CA ARG A 70 28.14 3.39 5.60
C ARG A 70 28.50 3.19 4.13
N LEU A 71 27.69 2.43 3.38
CA LEU A 71 27.98 2.12 1.98
C LEU A 71 27.72 3.30 1.05
N THR A 72 26.62 4.02 1.27
CA THR A 72 26.20 5.12 0.37
C THR A 72 26.79 6.48 0.78
N GLY A 73 27.20 6.65 2.04
CA GLY A 73 27.55 7.96 2.59
C GLY A 73 26.35 8.87 2.83
N HIS A 74 25.13 8.38 2.60
CA HIS A 74 23.89 9.14 2.79
C HIS A 74 23.15 8.68 4.03
N LYS A 75 22.73 9.66 4.84
CA LYS A 75 21.82 9.40 5.96
C LYS A 75 20.54 8.73 5.45
N PRO A 76 20.08 7.60 6.03
CA PRO A 76 18.90 6.90 5.55
C PRO A 76 17.69 7.81 5.52
N HIS A 77 16.87 7.68 4.47
CA HIS A 77 15.70 8.52 4.25
C HIS A 77 14.81 8.55 5.50
N ARG A 78 14.16 9.68 5.77
CA ARG A 78 13.28 9.83 6.94
C ARG A 78 12.17 8.77 7.00
N TRP A 79 11.76 8.22 5.86
CA TRP A 79 10.74 7.16 5.78
C TRP A 79 11.26 5.78 6.15
N LEU A 80 12.55 5.51 5.95
CA LEU A 80 13.20 4.31 6.50
C LEU A 80 13.34 4.45 8.02
N ARG A 81 13.89 5.57 8.48
CA ARG A 81 14.13 5.83 9.93
C ARG A 81 12.86 5.95 10.78
N ARG A 82 11.69 6.11 10.15
CA ARG A 82 10.38 6.18 10.81
C ARG A 82 9.51 4.95 10.56
N GLY A 83 10.04 3.92 9.88
CA GLY A 83 9.32 2.67 9.61
C GLY A 83 8.15 2.81 8.64
N LEU A 84 8.14 3.82 7.75
CA LEU A 84 7.13 3.91 6.68
C LEU A 84 7.40 2.86 5.59
N PHE A 85 8.68 2.71 5.22
CA PHE A 85 9.15 1.50 4.53
C PHE A 85 9.71 0.58 5.61
N PHE A 86 8.95 -0.46 5.95
CA PHE A 86 9.19 -1.27 7.16
C PHE A 86 9.78 -2.66 6.88
N SER A 87 9.61 -3.19 5.67
CA SER A 87 10.09 -4.52 5.32
C SER A 87 10.71 -4.56 3.92
N HIS A 88 11.51 -5.59 3.66
CA HIS A 88 12.22 -5.80 2.41
C HIS A 88 12.34 -7.30 2.08
N ARG A 89 12.75 -7.58 0.84
CA ARG A 89 13.32 -8.87 0.42
C ARG A 89 14.63 -8.59 -0.27
N ASP A 90 15.69 -9.29 0.12
CA ASP A 90 17.00 -9.25 -0.54
C ASP A 90 17.64 -7.87 -0.73
N PHE A 91 17.22 -6.85 0.04
CA PHE A 91 17.90 -5.55 0.06
C PHE A 91 19.39 -5.68 0.43
N ASP A 92 19.75 -6.61 1.32
CA ASP A 92 21.15 -6.96 1.60
C ASP A 92 21.92 -7.37 0.35
N ASN A 93 21.29 -8.07 -0.58
CA ASN A 93 21.91 -8.49 -1.83
C ASN A 93 22.16 -7.30 -2.76
N ILE A 94 21.25 -6.31 -2.77
CA ILE A 94 21.48 -5.05 -3.48
C ILE A 94 22.65 -4.28 -2.86
N LEU A 95 22.73 -4.20 -1.53
CA LEU A 95 23.85 -3.58 -0.85
C LEU A 95 25.18 -4.31 -1.13
N ASN A 96 25.18 -5.65 -1.16
CA ASN A 96 26.34 -6.45 -1.56
C ASN A 96 26.79 -6.13 -2.99
N LYS A 97 25.84 -5.99 -3.93
CA LYS A 97 26.12 -5.64 -5.33
C LYS A 97 26.71 -4.24 -5.44
N TYR A 98 26.10 -3.27 -4.76
CA TYR A 98 26.58 -1.90 -4.71
C TYR A 98 28.00 -1.80 -4.14
N GLU A 99 28.27 -2.49 -3.02
CA GLU A 99 29.60 -2.57 -2.40
C GLU A 99 30.67 -3.15 -3.34
N ARG A 100 30.29 -4.06 -4.24
CA ARG A 100 31.18 -4.67 -5.25
C ARG A 100 31.29 -3.87 -6.55
N GLY A 101 30.54 -2.77 -6.69
CA GLY A 101 30.44 -2.03 -7.95
C GLY A 101 29.72 -2.80 -9.06
N GLU A 102 28.90 -3.80 -8.72
CA GLU A 102 28.09 -4.53 -9.69
C GLU A 102 26.87 -3.69 -10.10
N PRO A 103 26.54 -3.61 -11.40
CA PRO A 103 25.40 -2.83 -11.85
C PRO A 103 24.08 -3.50 -11.43
N PHE A 104 23.09 -2.65 -11.15
CA PHE A 104 21.69 -3.00 -11.02
C PHE A 104 20.83 -1.83 -11.51
N PHE A 105 19.52 -2.03 -11.58
CA PHE A 105 18.56 -0.99 -11.94
C PHE A 105 17.37 -1.06 -10.99
N MET A 106 16.60 0.03 -10.95
CA MET A 106 15.38 0.11 -10.16
C MET A 106 14.15 -0.07 -11.05
N TYR A 107 13.11 -0.64 -10.46
CA TYR A 107 11.82 -0.83 -11.10
C TYR A 107 10.70 -0.41 -10.15
N THR A 108 9.75 0.36 -10.67
CA THR A 108 8.48 0.65 -10.01
C THR A 108 7.38 0.79 -11.06
N GLY A 109 6.13 0.90 -10.62
CA GLY A 109 5.02 0.99 -11.55
C GLY A 109 3.80 1.70 -10.99
N ARG A 110 2.91 2.05 -11.90
CA ARG A 110 1.64 2.69 -11.61
C ARG A 110 0.61 2.21 -12.62
N GLY A 111 -0.50 1.67 -12.13
CA GLY A 111 -1.67 1.42 -12.96
C GLY A 111 -2.57 2.66 -12.98
N PRO A 112 -2.59 3.45 -14.08
CA PRO A 112 -3.38 4.66 -14.17
C PRO A 112 -4.87 4.31 -14.15
N SER A 113 -5.57 4.79 -13.12
CA SER A 113 -7.01 4.57 -12.92
C SER A 113 -7.82 5.86 -12.84
N THR A 114 -7.14 7.02 -12.78
CA THR A 114 -7.69 8.38 -12.67
C THR A 114 -6.73 9.37 -13.31
N ASP A 115 -7.24 10.55 -13.69
CA ASP A 115 -6.47 11.61 -14.34
C ASP A 115 -5.26 12.11 -13.53
N ALA A 116 -5.41 12.21 -12.20
CA ALA A 116 -4.39 12.81 -11.33
C ALA A 116 -3.94 11.87 -10.21
N LEU A 117 -2.70 12.05 -9.77
CA LEU A 117 -2.18 11.44 -8.55
C LEU A 117 -2.66 12.17 -7.29
N HIS A 118 -3.12 11.44 -6.27
CA HIS A 118 -3.25 11.96 -4.92
C HIS A 118 -1.96 11.77 -4.12
N LEU A 119 -1.83 12.42 -2.95
CA LEU A 119 -0.63 12.38 -2.10
C LEU A 119 -0.15 10.96 -1.77
N GLY A 120 -1.05 10.00 -1.58
CA GLY A 120 -0.67 8.60 -1.36
C GLY A 120 0.19 8.00 -2.48
N HIS A 121 -0.04 8.40 -3.75
CA HIS A 121 0.74 7.90 -4.89
C HIS A 121 2.13 8.51 -4.96
N THR A 122 2.38 9.67 -4.33
CA THR A 122 3.69 10.31 -4.40
C THR A 122 4.69 9.68 -3.44
N ILE A 123 4.24 8.90 -2.45
CA ILE A 123 5.11 8.22 -1.48
C ILE A 123 6.07 7.23 -2.17
N PRO A 124 5.63 6.27 -2.99
CA PRO A 124 6.57 5.40 -3.72
C PRO A 124 7.51 6.17 -4.65
N PHE A 125 6.99 7.12 -5.43
CA PHE A 125 7.80 7.86 -6.40
C PHE A 125 8.87 8.76 -5.75
N SER A 126 8.51 9.49 -4.70
CA SER A 126 9.47 10.35 -3.99
C SER A 126 10.58 9.52 -3.34
N PHE A 127 10.26 8.32 -2.85
CA PHE A 127 11.26 7.43 -2.27
C PHE A 127 12.17 6.85 -3.35
N THR A 128 11.58 6.39 -4.46
CA THR A 128 12.31 5.87 -5.62
C THR A 128 13.26 6.92 -6.18
N LYS A 129 12.82 8.17 -6.34
CA LYS A 129 13.68 9.28 -6.78
C LYS A 129 14.87 9.45 -5.83
N TRP A 130 14.62 9.47 -4.52
CA TRP A 130 15.71 9.62 -3.55
C TRP A 130 16.70 8.45 -3.60
N LEU A 131 16.21 7.21 -3.75
CA LEU A 131 17.06 6.04 -3.92
C LEU A 131 17.87 6.12 -5.23
N GLN A 132 17.26 6.61 -6.32
CA GLN A 132 17.94 6.83 -7.58
C GLN A 132 19.08 7.83 -7.45
N ASP A 133 18.86 8.97 -6.77
CA ASP A 133 19.91 9.96 -6.52
C ASP A 133 21.07 9.38 -5.68
N VAL A 134 20.76 8.51 -4.71
CA VAL A 134 21.76 7.93 -3.81
C VAL A 134 22.58 6.84 -4.48
N PHE A 135 21.92 5.96 -5.24
CA PHE A 135 22.58 4.82 -5.87
C PHE A 135 23.15 5.14 -7.26
N ASP A 136 22.68 6.21 -7.90
CA ASP A 136 23.04 6.61 -9.27
C ASP A 136 22.84 5.47 -10.27
N VAL A 137 21.62 4.91 -10.31
CA VAL A 137 21.27 3.75 -11.13
C VAL A 137 20.12 4.05 -12.12
N PRO A 138 20.05 3.32 -13.25
CA PRO A 138 18.91 3.40 -14.15
C PRO A 138 17.59 3.03 -13.44
N LEU A 139 16.51 3.71 -13.80
CA LEU A 139 15.16 3.47 -13.28
C LEU A 139 14.18 3.23 -14.44
N VAL A 140 13.38 2.18 -14.32
CA VAL A 140 12.25 1.90 -15.22
C VAL A 140 10.95 2.07 -14.44
N ILE A 141 10.06 2.93 -14.95
CA ILE A 141 8.72 3.14 -14.40
C ILE A 141 7.71 2.57 -15.39
N MET A 142 7.02 1.50 -15.01
CA MET A 142 5.98 0.90 -15.84
C MET A 142 4.63 1.55 -15.56
N LEU A 143 4.04 2.15 -16.59
CA LEU A 143 2.64 2.56 -16.57
C LEU A 143 1.80 1.40 -17.09
N THR A 144 1.19 0.65 -16.18
CA THR A 144 0.31 -0.47 -16.53
C THR A 144 -1.05 0.07 -16.98
N GLY A 145 -1.06 0.75 -18.12
CA GLY A 145 -2.29 0.99 -18.87
C GLY A 145 -2.91 -0.37 -19.23
N GLU A 146 -4.22 -0.40 -19.52
CA GLU A 146 -4.97 -1.56 -20.06
C GLU A 146 -4.43 -2.11 -21.39
N GLN A 147 -3.24 -1.68 -21.81
CA GLN A 147 -2.49 -2.15 -22.95
C GLN A 147 -1.95 -3.58 -22.80
N LEU A 148 -2.11 -4.18 -21.63
CA LEU A 148 -2.08 -5.62 -21.45
C LEU A 148 -3.52 -6.11 -21.27
N LYS A 149 -4.21 -6.32 -22.40
CA LYS A 149 -5.48 -7.07 -22.41
C LYS A 149 -5.32 -8.54 -22.02
N ASP A 150 -4.09 -9.00 -21.75
CA ASP A 150 -3.76 -10.34 -21.30
C ASP A 150 -3.34 -10.45 -19.82
N ASP A 151 -3.13 -9.36 -19.08
CA ASP A 151 -2.62 -9.48 -17.72
C ASP A 151 -2.95 -8.27 -16.81
N GLU A 152 -3.70 -8.60 -15.76
CA GLU A 152 -3.94 -7.87 -14.50
C GLU A 152 -5.01 -6.76 -14.43
N LYS A 153 -5.39 -6.05 -15.50
CA LYS A 153 -6.44 -4.98 -15.35
C LYS A 153 -7.65 -5.01 -16.29
N ALA A 154 -7.59 -5.68 -17.43
CA ALA A 154 -8.72 -5.77 -18.37
C ALA A 154 -9.95 -6.53 -17.83
N LEU A 155 -9.84 -7.18 -16.67
CA LEU A 155 -10.91 -7.95 -16.04
C LEU A 155 -11.74 -7.16 -15.01
N PHE A 156 -11.34 -5.94 -14.64
CA PHE A 156 -11.81 -5.35 -13.37
C PHE A 156 -12.71 -4.12 -13.49
N LYS A 157 -12.83 -3.51 -14.67
CA LYS A 157 -13.74 -2.37 -14.89
C LYS A 157 -14.38 -2.42 -16.27
N ASP A 158 -15.64 -2.80 -16.33
CA ASP A 158 -16.40 -2.97 -17.59
C ASP A 158 -16.55 -1.68 -18.45
N ASN A 159 -16.12 -0.52 -17.95
CA ASN A 159 -16.40 0.80 -18.53
C ASN A 159 -15.16 1.63 -18.94
N LEU A 160 -13.95 1.06 -18.92
CA LEU A 160 -12.73 1.79 -19.30
C LEU A 160 -12.31 1.41 -20.73
N THR A 161 -12.02 2.42 -21.56
CA THR A 161 -11.51 2.17 -22.91
C THR A 161 -9.99 2.23 -22.94
N PHE A 162 -9.39 1.56 -23.92
CA PHE A 162 -7.96 1.64 -24.20
C PHE A 162 -7.46 3.08 -24.41
N GLU A 163 -8.28 3.92 -25.05
CA GLU A 163 -7.96 5.31 -25.33
C GLU A 163 -7.91 6.12 -24.03
N ASP A 164 -8.79 5.83 -23.08
CA ASP A 164 -8.83 6.51 -21.79
C ASP A 164 -7.65 6.09 -20.91
N THR A 165 -7.31 4.80 -20.88
CA THR A 165 -6.14 4.33 -20.11
C THR A 165 -4.82 4.84 -20.67
N TYR A 166 -4.70 4.98 -21.99
CA TYR A 166 -3.54 5.63 -22.59
C TYR A 166 -3.46 7.12 -22.22
N LYS A 167 -4.58 7.84 -22.26
CA LYS A 167 -4.64 9.26 -21.83
C LYS A 167 -4.27 9.41 -20.35
N PHE A 168 -4.82 8.57 -19.47
CA PHE A 168 -4.49 8.58 -18.04
C PHE A 168 -3.02 8.25 -17.82
N GLY A 169 -2.47 7.27 -18.56
CA GLY A 169 -1.05 6.96 -18.56
C GLY A 169 -0.21 8.19 -18.90
N LEU A 170 -0.55 8.91 -19.97
CA LEU A 170 0.18 10.11 -20.37
C LEU A 170 0.10 11.25 -19.34
N GLN A 171 -1.04 11.44 -18.67
CA GLN A 171 -1.15 12.45 -17.61
C GLN A 171 -0.39 12.05 -16.35
N ASN A 172 -0.55 10.80 -15.91
CA ASN A 172 0.19 10.27 -14.76
C ASN A 172 1.70 10.28 -15.04
N ALA A 173 2.14 10.10 -16.29
CA ALA A 173 3.55 10.26 -16.67
C ALA A 173 4.08 11.67 -16.36
N LYS A 174 3.29 12.71 -16.64
CA LYS A 174 3.66 14.09 -16.30
C LYS A 174 3.76 14.30 -14.79
N ASP A 175 2.82 13.76 -14.03
CA ASP A 175 2.84 13.83 -12.56
C ASP A 175 4.07 13.11 -11.98
N ILE A 176 4.45 11.97 -12.56
CA ILE A 176 5.63 11.22 -12.16
C ILE A 176 6.89 12.03 -12.49
N ILE A 177 7.02 12.56 -13.71
CA ILE A 177 8.14 13.42 -14.11
C ILE A 177 8.24 14.63 -13.16
N ALA A 178 7.12 15.21 -12.75
CA ALA A 178 7.08 16.33 -11.80
C ALA A 178 7.59 15.98 -10.38
N CYS A 179 7.76 14.70 -10.04
CA CYS A 179 8.46 14.27 -8.82
C CYS A 179 9.99 14.49 -8.89
N GLY A 180 10.51 14.85 -10.07
CA GLY A 180 11.90 15.26 -10.30
C GLY A 180 12.84 14.09 -10.63
N PHE A 181 12.36 13.12 -11.41
CA PHE A 181 13.22 12.12 -12.05
C PHE A 181 14.01 12.72 -13.22
#